data_AF-A0A6I5C985-F1
#
_entry.id   AF-A0A6I5C985-F1
#
_cell.length_a   1.000
_cell.length_b   1.000
_cell.length_c   1.000
_cell.angle_alpha   90.00
_cell.angle_beta   90.00
_cell.angle_gamma   90.00
#
_symmetry.space_group_name_H-M   'P 1'
#
loop_
_entity.id
_entity.type
_entity.pdbx_description
1 polymer ?
#
loop_
_entity_poly.entity_id
_entity_poly.type
_entity_poly.pdbx_seq_one_letter_code
_entity_poly.pdbx_strand_id
1 'polypeptide(L)'
;MNTGSTAPDSYYVRTDEHRFKPTAHASGAWDETELHFSPLGGLVVHAIEGYLADRGPGGLLLSQISYDILGRLALEECEIQVETVRPGRTIELLEAVVSVAGRPVVRARA
;
A
#
# COMPACT_ATOMS: atom_id res chain seq x y z
N MET A 1 -12.83 29.80 19.63
CA MET A 1 -11.52 29.39 19.08
C MET A 1 -11.58 27.89 18.85
N ASN A 2 -11.90 27.45 17.62
CA ASN A 2 -11.72 26.05 17.24
C ASN A 2 -10.27 25.91 16.79
N THR A 3 -9.48 25.20 17.58
CA THR A 3 -8.14 24.77 17.22
C THR A 3 -8.23 23.85 16.01
N GLY A 4 -7.99 24.40 14.82
CA GLY A 4 -7.85 23.62 13.59
C GLY A 4 -6.65 22.70 13.73
N SER A 5 -6.91 21.42 14.00
CA SER A 5 -5.96 20.39 13.58
C SER A 5 -6.05 20.37 12.06
N THR A 6 -5.02 20.89 11.39
CA THR A 6 -4.85 20.69 9.95
C THR A 6 -4.68 19.20 9.73
N ALA A 7 -5.79 18.51 9.41
CA ALA A 7 -5.72 17.14 8.95
C ALA A 7 -4.75 17.10 7.75
N PRO A 8 -3.87 16.08 7.65
CA PRO A 8 -2.97 15.96 6.52
C PRO A 8 -3.77 15.89 5.22
N ASP A 9 -3.37 16.66 4.20
CA ASP A 9 -3.98 16.67 2.87
C ASP A 9 -3.51 15.47 2.03
N SER A 10 -3.58 14.27 2.61
CA SER A 10 -3.14 13.02 2.02
C SER A 10 -3.98 11.84 2.53
N TYR A 11 -4.06 10.76 1.76
CA TYR A 11 -4.71 9.52 2.20
C TYR A 11 -3.93 8.81 3.32
N TYR A 12 -2.60 8.85 3.26
CA TYR A 12 -1.72 8.19 4.21
C TYR A 12 -0.59 9.11 4.64
N VAL A 13 -0.08 8.89 5.85
CA VAL A 13 1.15 9.47 6.38
C VAL A 13 2.13 8.32 6.60
N ARG A 14 3.31 8.39 5.98
CA ARG A 14 4.37 7.41 6.21
C ARG A 14 4.94 7.59 7.61
N THR A 15 4.88 6.54 8.44
CA THR A 15 5.36 6.53 9.83
C THR A 15 6.69 5.80 9.99
N ASP A 16 7.02 4.92 9.03
CA ASP A 16 8.30 4.20 8.92
C ASP A 16 8.55 3.85 7.44
N GLU A 17 9.69 3.23 7.11
CA GLU A 17 10.05 2.79 5.77
C GLU A 17 8.92 2.02 5.07
N HIS A 18 8.29 1.09 5.80
CA HIS A 18 7.22 0.22 5.31
C HIS A 18 5.87 0.44 5.98
N ARG A 19 5.74 1.44 6.87
CA ARG A 19 4.53 1.68 7.67
C ARG A 19 3.82 2.97 7.30
N PHE A 20 2.49 2.88 7.18
CA PHE A 20 1.65 3.97 6.72
C PHE A 20 0.40 4.08 7.59
N LYS A 21 0.22 5.24 8.21
CA LYS A 21 -0.97 5.56 8.98
C LYS A 21 -2.04 6.19 8.08
N PRO A 22 -3.25 5.62 7.99
CA PRO A 22 -4.33 6.23 7.22
C PRO A 22 -4.82 7.53 7.87
N THR A 23 -5.27 8.47 7.04
CA THR A 23 -6.06 9.62 7.47
C THR A 23 -7.55 9.34 7.27
N ALA A 24 -8.42 10.25 7.73
CA ALA A 24 -9.86 10.15 7.46
C ALA A 24 -10.19 10.13 5.95
N HIS A 25 -9.32 10.67 5.10
CA HIS A 25 -9.51 10.65 3.64
C HIS A 25 -9.41 9.24 3.05
N ALA A 26 -8.73 8.30 3.72
CA ALA A 26 -8.61 6.91 3.29
C ALA A 26 -9.79 6.04 3.76
N SER A 27 -10.82 6.61 4.40
CA SER A 27 -11.97 5.86 4.89
C SER A 27 -12.88 5.35 3.76
N GLY A 28 -13.48 4.18 3.99
CA GLY A 28 -14.37 3.50 3.07
C GLY A 28 -15.66 4.27 2.82
N ALA A 29 -16.18 4.18 1.60
CA ALA A 29 -17.45 4.83 1.23
C ALA A 29 -18.68 4.21 1.93
N TRP A 30 -18.55 2.99 2.47
CA TRP A 30 -19.63 2.21 3.07
C TRP A 30 -19.48 2.01 4.59
N ASP A 31 -18.26 1.98 5.09
CA ASP A 31 -17.92 1.91 6.51
C ASP A 31 -16.68 2.80 6.75
N GLU A 32 -16.87 3.87 7.53
CA GLU A 32 -15.79 4.82 7.83
C GLU A 32 -14.68 4.20 8.70
N THR A 33 -14.95 3.05 9.33
CA THR A 33 -13.96 2.29 10.10
C THR A 33 -13.13 1.33 9.25
N GLU A 34 -13.35 1.32 7.94
CA GLU A 34 -12.60 0.54 6.97
C GLU A 34 -11.79 1.44 6.02
N LEU A 35 -10.73 0.89 5.44
CA LEU A 35 -9.96 1.53 4.37
C LEU A 35 -10.74 1.46 3.06
N HIS A 36 -10.81 2.57 2.35
CA HIS A 36 -11.16 2.57 0.94
C HIS A 36 -10.05 1.85 0.16
N PHE A 37 -10.44 0.88 -0.67
CA PHE A 37 -9.45 0.08 -1.37
C PHE A 37 -8.67 0.87 -2.42
N SER A 38 -9.29 1.78 -3.18
CA SER A 38 -8.59 2.58 -4.20
C SER A 38 -7.30 3.28 -3.71
N PRO A 39 -7.30 4.09 -2.63
CA PRO A 39 -6.07 4.68 -2.13
C PRO A 39 -5.12 3.62 -1.53
N LEU A 40 -5.61 2.53 -0.96
CA LEU A 40 -4.75 1.42 -0.51
C LEU A 40 -4.02 0.75 -1.69
N GLY A 41 -4.73 0.47 -2.78
CA GLY A 41 -4.14 -0.08 -4.01
C GLY A 41 -3.10 0.87 -4.62
N GLY A 42 -3.38 2.17 -4.65
CA GLY A 42 -2.40 3.18 -5.04
C GLY A 42 -1.16 3.19 -4.14
N LEU A 43 -1.33 3.01 -2.83
CA LEU A 43 -0.21 2.89 -1.89
C LEU A 43 0.61 1.61 -2.12
N VAL A 44 -0.02 0.48 -2.45
CA VAL A 44 0.68 -0.75 -2.82
C VAL A 44 1.52 -0.57 -4.08
N VAL A 45 0.96 0.08 -5.11
CA VAL A 45 1.71 0.43 -6.33
C VAL A 45 2.90 1.32 -5.98
N HIS A 46 2.70 2.35 -5.16
CA HIS A 46 3.78 3.23 -4.70
C HIS A 46 4.91 2.47 -3.99
N ALA A 47 4.57 1.50 -3.14
CA ALA A 47 5.57 0.66 -2.46
C ALA A 47 6.36 -0.22 -3.44
N ILE A 48 5.69 -0.81 -4.45
CA ILE A 48 6.34 -1.60 -5.51
C ILE A 48 7.28 -0.73 -6.35
N GLU A 49 6.84 0.47 -6.74
CA GLU A 49 7.67 1.41 -7.50
C GLU A 49 8.91 1.84 -6.71
N GLY A 50 8.77 2.09 -5.39
CA GLY A 50 9.90 2.36 -4.51
C GLY A 50 10.90 1.20 -4.46
N TYR A 51 10.39 -0.02 -4.27
CA TYR A 51 11.20 -1.24 -4.26
C TYR A 51 11.96 -1.48 -5.59
N LEU A 52 11.36 -1.11 -6.73
CA LEU A 52 12.03 -1.15 -8.03
C LEU A 52 13.07 -0.04 -8.20
N ALA A 53 12.77 1.18 -7.72
CA ALA A 53 13.65 2.34 -7.82
C ALA A 53 14.97 2.15 -7.06
N ASP A 54 14.96 1.47 -5.91
CA ASP A 54 16.15 1.20 -5.10
C ASP A 54 17.18 0.31 -5.81
N ARG A 55 16.80 -0.36 -6.90
CA ARG A 55 17.69 -1.20 -7.74
C ARG A 55 18.51 -0.40 -8.74
N GLY A 56 18.22 0.90 -8.89
CA GLY A 56 18.87 1.79 -9.84
C GLY A 56 18.10 2.02 -11.14
N PRO A 57 18.62 2.89 -12.02
CA PRO A 57 17.92 3.32 -13.22
C PRO A 57 17.82 2.20 -14.28
N GLY A 58 16.73 2.22 -15.07
CA GLY A 58 16.53 1.28 -16.17
C GLY A 58 15.93 -0.08 -15.77
N GLY A 59 15.28 -0.15 -14.60
CA GLY A 59 14.55 -1.33 -14.14
C GLY A 59 13.30 -1.65 -14.97
N LEU A 60 12.71 -2.83 -14.70
CA LEU A 60 11.44 -3.24 -15.28
C LEU A 60 10.31 -2.30 -14.82
N LEU A 61 9.29 -2.13 -15.67
CA LEU A 61 8.11 -1.33 -15.36
C LEU A 61 6.96 -2.24 -14.93
N LEU A 62 6.13 -1.76 -13.99
CA LEU A 62 4.91 -2.43 -13.59
C LEU A 62 3.94 -2.47 -14.80
N SER A 63 3.54 -3.69 -15.19
CA SER A 63 2.66 -3.88 -16.37
C SER A 63 1.25 -4.33 -16.01
N GLN A 64 1.11 -5.11 -14.94
CA GLN A 64 -0.14 -5.60 -14.40
C GLN A 64 -0.01 -5.73 -12.89
N ILE A 65 -1.12 -5.56 -12.17
CA ILE A 65 -1.21 -5.92 -10.77
C ILE A 65 -2.56 -6.57 -10.49
N SER A 66 -2.56 -7.69 -9.77
CA SER A 66 -3.76 -8.30 -9.22
C SER A 66 -3.75 -8.19 -7.70
N TYR A 67 -4.93 -8.18 -7.09
CA TYR A 67 -5.09 -8.07 -5.65
C TYR A 67 -6.05 -9.13 -5.14
N ASP A 68 -5.63 -9.85 -4.10
CA ASP A 68 -6.47 -10.71 -3.29
C ASP A 68 -6.76 -10.00 -1.96
N ILE A 69 -8.01 -9.58 -1.75
CA ILE A 69 -8.47 -8.98 -0.49
C ILE A 69 -8.91 -10.11 0.44
N LEU A 70 -8.12 -10.35 1.49
CA LEU A 70 -8.21 -11.54 2.34
C LEU A 70 -9.17 -11.37 3.52
N GLY A 71 -9.69 -10.18 3.73
CA GLY A 71 -10.63 -9.90 4.79
C GLY A 71 -10.86 -8.40 5.00
N ARG A 72 -11.33 -8.06 6.19
CA ARG A 72 -11.64 -6.69 6.57
C ARG A 72 -10.40 -5.80 6.58
N LEU A 73 -10.49 -4.65 5.92
CA LEU A 73 -9.45 -3.64 5.87
C LEU A 73 -9.69 -2.58 6.95
N ALA A 74 -9.34 -2.87 8.21
CA ALA A 74 -9.54 -1.90 9.30
C ALA A 74 -8.79 -0.59 9.02
N LEU A 75 -9.40 0.56 9.35
CA LEU A 75 -8.80 1.90 9.26
C LEU A 75 -7.72 2.09 10.34
N GLU A 76 -6.65 1.33 10.23
CA GLU A 76 -5.50 1.30 11.14
C GLU A 76 -4.20 1.40 10.35
N GLU A 77 -3.07 1.60 11.04
CA GLU A 77 -1.76 1.60 10.39
C GLU A 77 -1.53 0.26 9.66
N CYS A 78 -1.08 0.37 8.42
CA CYS A 78 -0.72 -0.78 7.61
C CYS A 78 0.80 -0.83 7.38
N GLU A 79 1.29 -2.05 7.24
CA GLU A 79 2.65 -2.35 6.83
C GLU A 79 2.62 -3.01 5.45
N ILE A 80 3.49 -2.55 4.54
CA ILE A 80 3.59 -3.09 3.18
C ILE A 80 5.00 -3.61 2.94
N GLN A 81 5.11 -4.92 2.75
CA GLN A 81 6.36 -5.59 2.41
C GLN A 81 6.31 -6.04 0.95
N VAL A 82 7.39 -5.80 0.21
CA VAL A 82 7.52 -6.16 -1.20
C VAL A 82 8.72 -7.08 -1.40
N GLU A 83 8.53 -8.18 -2.12
CA GLU A 83 9.60 -9.11 -2.46
C GLU A 83 9.55 -9.56 -3.92
N THR A 84 10.70 -10.01 -4.42
CA THR A 84 10.78 -10.69 -5.71
C THR A 84 10.51 -12.16 -5.54
N VAL A 85 9.43 -12.66 -6.13
CA VAL A 85 9.10 -14.09 -6.11
C VAL A 85 9.73 -14.84 -7.27
N ARG A 86 9.84 -14.20 -8.43
CA ARG A 86 10.57 -14.76 -9.59
C ARG A 86 11.36 -13.67 -10.31
N PRO A 87 12.69 -13.68 -10.25
CA PRO A 87 13.50 -12.71 -10.99
C PRO A 87 13.45 -13.00 -12.49
N GLY A 88 13.69 -11.99 -13.30
CA GLY A 88 13.89 -12.18 -14.74
C GLY A 88 14.40 -10.93 -15.44
N ARG A 89 15.06 -11.13 -16.59
CA ARG A 89 15.64 -10.04 -17.38
C ARG A 89 14.60 -9.20 -18.11
N THR A 90 13.48 -9.82 -18.49
CA THR A 90 12.42 -9.18 -19.31
C THR A 90 11.09 -9.15 -18.60
N ILE A 91 10.82 -10.15 -17.75
CA ILE A 91 9.62 -10.25 -16.92
C ILE A 91 10.08 -10.83 -15.57
N GLU A 92 9.72 -10.15 -14.50
CA GLU A 92 9.81 -10.66 -13.13
C GLU A 92 8.42 -10.73 -12.51
N LEU A 93 8.30 -11.40 -11.37
CA LEU A 93 7.08 -11.46 -10.56
C LEU A 93 7.41 -10.99 -9.16
N LEU A 94 6.71 -9.97 -8.70
CA LEU A 94 6.78 -9.43 -7.35
C LEU A 94 5.54 -9.86 -6.54
N GLU A 95 5.69 -9.89 -5.22
CA GLU A 95 4.57 -9.94 -4.28
C GLU A 95 4.65 -8.75 -3.35
N ALA A 96 3.51 -8.09 -3.13
CA ALA A 96 3.33 -7.15 -2.03
C ALA A 96 2.31 -7.72 -1.04
N VAL A 97 2.66 -7.69 0.25
CA VAL A 97 1.76 -8.10 1.33
C VAL A 97 1.45 -6.89 2.18
N VAL A 98 0.16 -6.55 2.27
CA VAL A 98 -0.34 -5.54 3.20
C VAL A 98 -0.79 -6.23 4.48
N SER A 99 -0.24 -5.80 5.61
CA SER A 99 -0.64 -6.27 6.94
C SER A 99 -1.26 -5.15 7.76
N VAL A 100 -2.34 -5.45 8.47
CA VAL A 100 -2.99 -4.55 9.44
C VAL A 100 -3.13 -5.29 10.76
N ALA A 101 -2.75 -4.65 11.87
CA ALA A 101 -2.68 -5.26 13.20
C ALA A 101 -1.92 -6.61 13.18
N GLY A 102 -0.81 -6.68 12.43
CA GLY A 102 0.04 -7.87 12.30
C GLY A 102 -0.54 -9.03 11.48
N ARG A 103 -1.66 -8.82 10.77
CA ARG A 103 -2.28 -9.86 9.93
C ARG A 103 -2.31 -9.46 8.46
N PRO A 104 -1.93 -10.35 7.52
CA PRO A 104 -2.11 -10.10 6.09
C PRO A 104 -3.58 -9.88 5.75
N VAL A 105 -3.88 -8.76 5.11
CA VAL A 105 -5.23 -8.38 4.67
C VAL A 105 -5.35 -8.22 3.16
N VAL A 106 -4.24 -7.96 2.47
CA VAL A 106 -4.17 -7.93 1.00
C VAL A 106 -2.87 -8.61 0.56
N ARG A 107 -2.96 -9.42 -0.50
CA ARG A 107 -1.81 -9.81 -1.31
C ARG A 107 -1.93 -9.22 -2.69
N ALA A 108 -0.84 -8.72 -3.24
CA ALA A 108 -0.79 -8.25 -4.61
C ALA A 108 0.32 -8.96 -5.39
N ARG A 109 0.05 -9.28 -6.65
CA ARG A 109 1.01 -9.86 -7.59
C ARG A 109 1.20 -8.94 -8.78
N ALA A 110 2.45 -8.67 -9.11
CA ALA A 110 2.88 -7.64 -10.06
C ALA A 110 4.03 -8.12 -10.95
#